data_AF-A0A9W7CU56-F1
#
_entry.id   AF-A0A9W7CU56-F1
#
_cell.length_a   1.000
_cell.length_b   1.000
_cell.length_c   1.000
_cell.angle_alpha   90.00
_cell.angle_beta   90.00
_cell.angle_gamma   90.00
#
_symmetry.space_group_name_H-M   'P 1'
#
loop_
_entity.id
_entity.type
_entity.pdbx_description
1 polymer ?
#
loop_
_entity_poly.entity_id
_entity_poly.type
_entity_poly.pdbx_seq_one_letter_code
_entity_poly.pdbx_strand_id
1 'polypeptide(L)'
;MRSKEGAKDYRFFPEPDLPPLVVPEKLIQEISETMPELPDALKERLCAQYDLTPYESSVLVSEPGAAPYFETVASDKSRPSKVVVNWVLNDLFGHLKATNGDIASSPVAATELGALIDLIQDGTISGKIAKDVLELMFYENEAKKTPLQIVEEKGWKQIQDPDEIRALCQSVLEDPVCWMQCIAWHVRSRVY
;
A
#
# COMPACT_ATOMS: atom_id res chain seq x y z
N MET A 1 -19.12 -38.41 -18.79
CA MET A 1 -18.93 -38.51 -17.33
C MET A 1 -19.45 -39.87 -16.85
N ARG A 2 -18.73 -40.55 -15.95
CA ARG A 2 -19.15 -41.84 -15.36
C ARG A 2 -20.31 -41.61 -14.37
N SER A 3 -21.43 -42.34 -14.48
CA SER A 3 -22.50 -42.28 -13.47
C SER A 3 -22.00 -42.88 -12.15
N LYS A 4 -22.31 -42.20 -11.04
CA LYS A 4 -21.99 -42.64 -9.69
C LYS A 4 -23.12 -43.55 -9.20
N GLU A 5 -23.16 -44.79 -9.70
CA GLU A 5 -24.06 -45.81 -9.17
C GLU A 5 -23.38 -46.53 -8.00
N GLY A 6 -23.85 -46.24 -6.78
CA GLY A 6 -23.45 -46.86 -5.52
C GLY A 6 -22.23 -46.23 -4.83
N ALA A 7 -22.27 -46.21 -3.48
CA ALA A 7 -21.08 -45.95 -2.67
C ALA A 7 -20.08 -47.07 -2.95
N LYS A 8 -18.88 -46.71 -3.41
CA LYS A 8 -17.82 -47.69 -3.68
C LYS A 8 -17.29 -48.19 -2.35
N ASP A 9 -17.43 -49.48 -2.12
CA ASP A 9 -16.80 -50.15 -1.00
C ASP A 9 -15.29 -50.27 -1.27
N TYR A 10 -14.54 -49.34 -0.69
CA TYR A 10 -13.07 -49.29 -0.78
C TYR A 10 -12.38 -50.28 0.15
N ARG A 11 -13.13 -51.10 0.92
CA ARG A 11 -12.61 -52.16 1.79
C ARG A 11 -11.40 -51.69 2.62
N PHE A 12 -11.56 -50.58 3.34
CA PHE A 12 -10.51 -50.06 4.19
C PHE A 12 -10.08 -51.11 5.22
N PHE A 13 -8.79 -51.42 5.26
CA PHE A 13 -8.17 -52.21 6.32
C PHE A 13 -6.95 -51.44 6.84
N PRO A 14 -6.59 -51.60 8.13
CA PRO A 14 -5.38 -50.99 8.68
C PRO A 14 -4.16 -51.48 7.90
N GLU A 15 -3.29 -50.57 7.51
CA GLU A 15 -2.09 -50.88 6.75
C GLU A 15 -1.11 -51.69 7.64
N PRO A 16 -0.84 -52.98 7.37
CA PRO A 16 0.12 -53.77 8.13
C PRO A 16 1.58 -53.30 8.08
N ASP A 17 2.05 -52.66 6.99
CA ASP A 17 3.47 -52.28 6.87
C ASP A 17 3.78 -50.95 7.61
N LEU A 18 2.76 -50.15 7.92
CA LEU A 18 2.90 -48.90 8.67
C LEU A 18 2.57 -49.07 10.16
N PRO A 19 3.54 -48.88 11.07
CA PRO A 19 3.25 -48.86 12.49
C PRO A 19 2.35 -47.67 12.86
N PRO A 20 1.54 -47.76 13.92
CA PRO A 20 0.71 -46.65 14.38
C PRO A 20 1.53 -45.39 14.65
N LEU A 21 1.11 -44.26 14.07
CA LEU A 21 1.75 -42.97 14.31
C LEU A 21 1.41 -42.49 15.73
N VAL A 22 2.43 -42.39 16.59
CA VAL A 22 2.30 -41.78 17.92
C VAL A 22 2.86 -40.37 17.85
N VAL A 23 1.98 -39.38 17.99
CA VAL A 23 2.37 -37.96 18.01
C VAL A 23 2.70 -37.57 19.45
N PRO A 24 3.96 -37.22 19.77
CA PRO A 24 4.32 -36.83 21.13
C PRO A 24 3.75 -35.46 21.47
N GLU A 25 3.33 -35.26 22.72
CA GLU A 25 2.70 -34.01 23.18
C GLU A 25 3.62 -32.80 23.05
N LYS A 26 4.95 -33.00 23.18
CA LYS A 26 5.96 -31.97 22.93
C LYS A 26 5.89 -31.41 21.50
N LEU A 27 5.67 -32.27 20.49
CA LEU A 27 5.54 -31.85 19.09
C LEU A 27 4.25 -31.04 18.89
N ILE A 28 3.17 -31.41 19.58
CA ILE A 28 1.91 -30.65 19.54
C ILE A 28 2.14 -29.24 20.12
N GLN A 29 2.84 -29.13 21.24
CA GLN A 29 3.16 -27.84 21.87
C GLN A 29 4.05 -26.98 20.97
N GLU A 30 5.12 -27.54 20.39
CA GLU A 30 6.01 -26.82 19.47
C GLU A 30 5.26 -26.27 18.24
N ILE A 31 4.36 -27.07 17.66
CA ILE A 31 3.55 -26.63 16.51
C ILE A 31 2.52 -25.58 16.94
N SER A 32 1.91 -25.74 18.11
CA SER A 32 0.95 -24.77 18.64
C SER A 32 1.61 -23.40 18.91
N GLU A 33 2.86 -23.37 19.34
CA GLU A 33 3.60 -22.13 19.62
C GLU A 33 4.09 -21.43 18.34
N THR A 34 4.33 -22.19 17.27
CA THR A 34 4.78 -21.65 15.97
C THR A 34 3.63 -21.32 15.03
N MET A 35 2.40 -21.69 15.37
CA MET A 35 1.23 -21.43 14.56
C MET A 35 0.95 -19.93 14.49
N PRO A 36 0.85 -19.34 13.29
CA PRO A 36 0.48 -17.94 13.15
C PRO A 36 -0.94 -17.68 13.63
N GLU A 37 -1.23 -16.42 13.94
CA GLU A 37 -2.58 -15.97 14.29
C GLU A 37 -3.58 -16.35 13.17
N LEU A 38 -4.75 -16.85 13.57
CA LEU A 38 -5.81 -17.20 12.62
C LEU A 38 -6.27 -15.94 11.87
N PRO A 39 -6.63 -16.05 10.57
CA PRO A 39 -7.08 -14.91 9.77
C PRO A 39 -8.22 -14.10 10.42
N ASP A 40 -9.19 -14.79 11.02
CA ASP A 40 -10.34 -14.14 11.67
C ASP A 40 -9.92 -13.37 12.92
N ALA A 41 -9.04 -13.95 13.75
CA ALA A 41 -8.49 -13.30 14.94
C ALA A 41 -7.66 -12.07 14.57
N LEU A 42 -6.80 -12.20 13.54
CA LEU A 42 -6.00 -11.10 13.02
C LEU A 42 -6.88 -9.96 12.51
N LYS A 43 -7.96 -10.28 11.80
CA LYS A 43 -8.93 -9.28 11.31
C LYS A 43 -9.59 -8.52 12.46
N GLU A 44 -10.07 -9.22 13.48
CA GLU A 44 -10.67 -8.61 14.67
C GLU A 44 -9.67 -7.72 15.41
N ARG A 45 -8.43 -8.19 15.57
CA ARG A 45 -7.34 -7.43 16.19
C ARG A 45 -7.03 -6.15 15.42
N LEU A 46 -6.92 -6.22 14.10
CA LEU A 46 -6.64 -5.07 13.25
C LEU A 46 -7.77 -4.02 13.32
N CYS A 47 -9.03 -4.46 13.31
CA CYS A 47 -10.18 -3.57 13.53
C CYS A 47 -10.11 -2.88 14.89
N ALA A 48 -9.83 -3.63 15.96
CA ALA A 48 -9.84 -3.10 17.32
C ALA A 48 -8.64 -2.18 17.63
N GLN A 49 -7.45 -2.50 17.13
CA GLN A 49 -6.22 -1.76 17.45
C GLN A 49 -6.02 -0.52 16.57
N TYR A 50 -6.39 -0.60 15.30
CA TYR A 50 -6.10 0.44 14.30
C TYR A 50 -7.35 1.14 13.75
N ASP A 51 -8.52 0.88 14.37
CA ASP A 51 -9.83 1.43 13.97
C ASP A 51 -10.18 1.16 12.50
N LEU A 52 -9.69 0.03 11.96
CA LEU A 52 -9.93 -0.34 10.58
C LEU A 52 -11.36 -0.86 10.39
N THR A 53 -11.93 -0.60 9.21
CA THR A 53 -13.23 -1.17 8.86
C THR A 53 -13.10 -2.68 8.62
N PRO A 54 -14.19 -3.45 8.79
CA PRO A 54 -14.18 -4.88 8.49
C PRO A 54 -13.77 -5.20 7.05
N TYR A 55 -14.02 -4.27 6.12
CA TYR A 55 -13.60 -4.41 4.72
C TYR A 55 -12.08 -4.24 4.58
N GLU A 56 -11.52 -3.14 5.07
CA GLU A 56 -10.07 -2.86 5.04
C GLU A 56 -9.26 -4.00 5.66
N SER A 57 -9.65 -4.45 6.86
CA SER A 57 -8.98 -5.55 7.55
C SER A 57 -9.12 -6.87 6.78
N SER A 58 -10.26 -7.13 6.13
CA SER A 58 -10.44 -8.33 5.31
C SER A 58 -9.50 -8.34 4.11
N VAL A 59 -9.29 -7.18 3.49
CA VAL A 59 -8.40 -7.06 2.32
C VAL A 59 -6.94 -7.26 2.74
N LEU A 60 -6.52 -6.66 3.86
CA LEU A 60 -5.15 -6.84 4.40
C LEU A 60 -4.84 -8.29 4.81
N VAL A 61 -5.84 -9.02 5.33
CA VAL A 61 -5.67 -10.43 5.74
C VAL A 61 -5.72 -11.38 4.54
N SER A 62 -6.43 -11.01 3.48
CA SER A 62 -6.52 -11.85 2.26
C SER A 62 -5.20 -11.91 1.49
N GLU A 63 -4.39 -10.85 1.59
CA GLU A 63 -3.12 -10.74 0.88
C GLU A 63 -1.95 -11.21 1.75
N PRO A 64 -1.16 -12.22 1.33
CA PRO A 64 -0.05 -12.73 2.11
C PRO A 64 1.00 -11.64 2.41
N GLY A 65 1.28 -11.39 3.69
CA GLY A 65 2.28 -10.42 4.12
C GLY A 65 1.82 -8.96 4.15
N ALA A 66 0.58 -8.64 3.75
CA ALA A 66 0.08 -7.27 3.79
C ALA A 66 -0.21 -6.78 5.22
N ALA A 67 -0.74 -7.64 6.09
CA ALA A 67 -0.92 -7.31 7.50
C ALA A 67 0.40 -6.88 8.20
N PRO A 68 1.48 -7.68 8.20
CA PRO A 68 2.74 -7.25 8.83
C PRO A 68 3.37 -6.05 8.14
N TYR A 69 3.19 -5.89 6.81
CA TYR A 69 3.63 -4.68 6.10
C TYR A 69 2.91 -3.45 6.65
N PHE A 70 1.58 -3.47 6.69
CA PHE A 70 0.76 -2.39 7.24
C PHE A 70 1.14 -2.07 8.69
N GLU A 71 1.27 -3.08 9.54
CA GLU A 71 1.64 -2.89 10.95
C GLU A 71 3.03 -2.28 11.10
N THR A 72 3.97 -2.63 10.23
CA THR A 72 5.30 -2.01 10.23
C THR A 72 5.20 -0.51 9.93
N VAL A 73 4.38 -0.11 8.95
CA VAL A 73 4.18 1.31 8.63
C VAL A 73 3.43 2.04 9.75
N ALA A 74 2.37 1.43 10.27
CA ALA A 74 1.49 1.97 11.31
C ALA A 74 2.06 1.88 12.74
N SER A 75 3.22 1.23 12.91
CA SER A 75 3.92 1.14 14.20
C SER A 75 4.33 2.52 14.73
N ASP A 76 4.54 3.47 13.82
CA ASP A 76 4.79 4.87 14.16
C ASP A 76 3.47 5.59 14.49
N LYS A 77 3.32 6.02 15.75
CA LYS A 77 2.12 6.70 16.23
C LYS A 77 1.86 8.06 15.58
N SER A 78 2.88 8.65 14.93
CA SER A 78 2.70 9.88 14.15
C SER A 78 1.88 9.65 12.88
N ARG A 79 1.67 8.39 12.47
CA ARG A 79 0.97 8.05 11.22
C ARG A 79 -0.45 7.57 11.51
N PRO A 80 -1.49 8.30 11.06
CA PRO A 80 -2.87 7.85 11.22
C PRO A 80 -3.10 6.55 10.45
N SER A 81 -3.57 5.51 11.14
CA SER A 81 -3.79 4.18 10.56
C SER A 81 -4.70 4.19 9.34
N LYS A 82 -5.68 5.11 9.31
CA LYS A 82 -6.57 5.34 8.15
C LYS A 82 -5.85 5.90 6.92
N VAL A 83 -4.85 6.75 7.12
CA VAL A 83 -4.04 7.25 5.99
C VAL A 83 -3.17 6.13 5.46
N VAL A 84 -2.50 5.40 6.35
CA VAL A 84 -1.64 4.26 5.99
C VAL A 84 -2.42 3.19 5.21
N VAL A 85 -3.58 2.76 5.71
CA VAL A 85 -4.37 1.72 5.04
C VAL A 85 -4.86 2.16 3.66
N ASN A 86 -5.22 3.44 3.49
CA ASN A 86 -5.65 3.96 2.20
C ASN A 86 -4.51 3.93 1.17
N TRP A 87 -3.29 4.30 1.57
CA TRP A 87 -2.12 4.24 0.70
C TRP A 87 -1.73 2.80 0.33
N VAL A 88 -1.81 1.88 1.29
CA VAL A 88 -1.53 0.46 1.03
C VAL A 88 -2.57 -0.14 0.08
N LEU A 89 -3.86 0.06 0.36
CA LEU A 89 -4.96 -0.60 -0.37
C LEU A 89 -5.24 0.00 -1.75
N ASN A 90 -5.09 1.32 -1.92
CA ASN A 90 -5.45 1.97 -3.18
C ASN A 90 -4.24 2.15 -4.08
N ASP A 91 -3.13 2.65 -3.54
CA ASP A 91 -1.97 3.04 -4.36
C ASP A 91 -1.00 1.86 -4.50
N LEU A 92 -0.46 1.32 -3.41
CA LEU A 92 0.52 0.22 -3.47
C LEU A 92 -0.08 -1.05 -4.09
N PHE A 93 -1.24 -1.49 -3.62
CA PHE A 93 -1.95 -2.65 -4.21
C PHE A 93 -2.35 -2.41 -5.67
N GLY A 94 -2.59 -1.16 -6.07
CA GLY A 94 -2.82 -0.80 -7.47
C GLY A 94 -1.62 -1.14 -8.35
N HIS A 95 -0.42 -0.73 -7.93
CA HIS A 95 0.82 -1.02 -8.64
C HIS A 95 1.18 -2.51 -8.63
N LEU A 96 1.01 -3.19 -7.49
CA LEU A 96 1.26 -4.64 -7.36
C LEU A 96 0.35 -5.45 -8.30
N LYS A 97 -0.93 -5.11 -8.38
CA LYS A 97 -1.86 -5.77 -9.32
C LYS A 97 -1.49 -5.52 -10.78
N ALA A 98 -0.98 -4.33 -11.11
CA ALA A 98 -0.55 -4.02 -12.47
C ALA A 98 0.67 -4.86 -12.90
N THR A 99 1.54 -5.23 -11.96
CA THR A 99 2.71 -6.07 -12.22
C THR A 99 2.51 -7.54 -11.88
N ASN A 100 1.31 -7.94 -11.41
CA ASN A 100 1.03 -9.27 -10.83
C ASN A 100 2.06 -9.68 -9.76
N GLY A 101 2.51 -8.72 -8.95
CA GLY A 101 3.43 -8.95 -7.85
C GLY A 101 2.71 -9.06 -6.51
N ASP A 102 3.36 -9.73 -5.56
CA ASP A 102 2.91 -9.82 -4.18
C ASP A 102 3.58 -8.73 -3.32
N ILE A 103 2.93 -8.32 -2.22
CA ILE A 103 3.51 -7.31 -1.32
C ILE A 103 4.83 -7.77 -0.69
N ALA A 104 5.03 -9.07 -0.51
CA ALA A 104 6.30 -9.63 -0.04
C ALA A 104 7.46 -9.43 -1.04
N SER A 105 7.13 -9.28 -2.33
CA SER A 105 8.08 -8.99 -3.41
C SER A 105 8.10 -7.53 -3.83
N SER A 106 7.37 -6.67 -3.10
CA SER A 106 7.26 -5.25 -3.41
C SER A 106 8.66 -4.60 -3.41
N PRO A 107 8.99 -3.81 -4.45
CA PRO A 107 10.24 -3.03 -4.47
C PRO A 107 10.24 -1.92 -3.41
N VAL A 108 9.06 -1.48 -2.96
CA VAL A 108 8.89 -0.43 -1.94
C VAL A 108 8.80 -1.06 -0.55
N ALA A 109 9.78 -0.77 0.30
CA ALA A 109 9.80 -1.24 1.68
C ALA A 109 8.80 -0.47 2.56
N ALA A 110 8.29 -1.11 3.62
CA ALA A 110 7.34 -0.48 4.55
C ALA A 110 7.89 0.81 5.17
N THR A 111 9.18 0.85 5.51
CA THR A 111 9.84 2.04 6.04
C THR A 111 9.87 3.21 5.05
N GLU A 112 9.98 2.92 3.76
CA GLU A 112 10.01 3.93 2.70
C GLU A 112 8.61 4.51 2.45
N LEU A 113 7.58 3.65 2.45
CA LEU A 113 6.20 4.12 2.40
C LEU A 113 5.85 4.98 3.63
N GLY A 114 6.33 4.58 4.81
CA GLY A 114 6.20 5.39 6.03
C GLY A 114 6.81 6.77 5.90
N ALA A 115 8.05 6.85 5.41
CA ALA A 115 8.74 8.13 5.17
C ALA A 115 8.01 9.00 4.13
N LEU A 116 7.41 8.40 3.09
CA LEU A 116 6.59 9.13 2.13
C LEU A 116 5.36 9.74 2.80
N ILE A 117 4.69 8.98 3.68
CA ILE A 117 3.53 9.46 4.43
C ILE A 117 3.92 10.62 5.37
N ASP A 118 5.10 10.55 5.99
CA ASP A 118 5.60 11.62 6.85
C ASP A 118 5.76 12.94 6.06
N LEU A 119 6.32 12.90 4.85
CA LEU A 119 6.46 14.08 3.99
C LEU A 119 5.13 14.71 3.59
N ILE A 120 4.08 13.89 3.45
CA ILE A 120 2.72 14.37 3.17
C ILE A 120 2.14 15.06 4.41
N GLN A 121 2.33 14.46 5.59
CA GLN A 121 1.85 15.01 6.86
C GLN A 121 2.54 16.33 7.21
N ASP A 122 3.84 16.43 6.93
CA ASP A 122 4.63 17.65 7.10
C ASP A 122 4.25 18.73 6.08
N GLY A 123 3.41 18.42 5.08
CA GLY A 123 3.00 19.34 4.03
C GLY A 123 4.12 19.68 3.03
N THR A 124 5.24 18.95 3.07
CA THR A 124 6.36 19.14 2.15
C THR A 124 5.96 18.79 0.73
N ILE A 125 5.11 17.77 0.58
CA ILE A 125 4.56 17.35 -0.71
C ILE A 125 3.03 17.24 -0.67
N SER A 126 2.41 17.49 -1.83
CA SER A 126 0.99 17.22 -2.00
C SER A 126 0.74 15.72 -2.20
N GLY A 127 -0.47 15.25 -1.87
CA GLY A 127 -0.85 13.85 -2.12
C GLY A 127 -0.78 13.42 -3.59
N LYS A 128 -0.90 14.37 -4.54
CA LYS A 128 -0.72 14.08 -5.97
C LYS A 128 0.75 13.78 -6.29
N ILE A 129 1.65 14.64 -5.82
CA ILE A 129 3.10 14.45 -5.98
C ILE A 129 3.54 13.15 -5.29
N ALA A 130 2.97 12.82 -4.13
CA ALA A 130 3.29 11.58 -3.46
C ALA A 130 2.94 10.32 -4.28
N LYS A 131 1.86 10.33 -5.07
CA LYS A 131 1.55 9.24 -6.01
C LYS A 131 2.61 9.13 -7.10
N ASP A 132 3.00 10.27 -7.67
CA ASP A 132 4.06 10.32 -8.70
C ASP A 132 5.40 9.82 -8.12
N VAL A 133 5.74 10.18 -6.87
CA VAL A 133 6.93 9.68 -6.16
C VAL A 133 6.84 8.17 -5.93
N LEU A 134 5.69 7.66 -5.47
CA LEU A 134 5.49 6.23 -5.25
C LEU A 134 5.62 5.43 -6.55
N GLU A 135 5.10 5.96 -7.66
CA GLU A 135 5.22 5.34 -8.98
C GLU A 135 6.70 5.23 -9.41
N LEU A 136 7.47 6.31 -9.23
CA LEU A 136 8.92 6.29 -9.50
C LEU A 136 9.65 5.28 -8.60
N MET A 137 9.34 5.26 -7.30
CA MET A 137 9.92 4.29 -6.36
C MET A 137 9.61 2.85 -6.76
N PHE A 138 8.41 2.60 -7.29
CA PHE A 138 7.97 1.26 -7.65
C PHE A 138 8.59 0.77 -8.98
N TYR A 139 8.61 1.61 -10.01
CA TYR A 139 9.06 1.20 -11.35
C TYR A 139 10.54 1.49 -11.63
N GLU A 140 11.04 2.65 -11.21
CA GLU A 140 12.37 3.10 -11.65
C GLU A 140 13.50 2.43 -10.87
N ASN A 141 13.26 1.91 -9.66
CA ASN A 141 14.08 0.96 -8.85
C ASN A 141 15.63 1.02 -8.93
N GLU A 142 16.24 2.09 -9.46
CA GLU A 142 17.65 2.14 -9.86
C GLU A 142 18.55 2.78 -8.80
N ALA A 143 17.96 3.35 -7.76
CA ALA A 143 18.64 3.56 -6.51
C ALA A 143 17.58 3.52 -5.41
N LYS A 144 17.91 2.92 -4.27
CA LYS A 144 17.17 3.01 -3.00
C LYS A 144 17.13 4.45 -2.50
N LYS A 145 16.62 5.37 -3.32
CA LYS A 145 16.48 6.76 -3.01
C LYS A 145 15.29 6.85 -2.09
N THR A 146 15.55 7.42 -0.93
CA THR A 146 14.49 7.74 0.02
C THR A 146 13.49 8.71 -0.65
N PRO A 147 12.21 8.68 -0.26
CA PRO A 147 11.20 9.61 -0.79
C PRO A 147 11.66 11.07 -0.76
N LEU A 148 12.39 11.47 0.29
CA LEU A 148 12.97 12.79 0.44
C LEU A 148 13.93 13.15 -0.70
N GLN A 149 14.83 12.23 -1.06
CA GLN A 149 15.81 12.46 -2.13
C GLN A 149 15.15 12.65 -3.50
N ILE A 150 14.09 11.88 -3.79
CA ILE A 150 13.35 12.02 -5.05
C ILE A 150 12.68 13.40 -5.13
N VAL A 151 12.09 13.84 -4.02
CA VAL A 151 11.44 15.16 -3.93
C VAL A 151 12.45 16.30 -4.08
N GLU A 152 13.64 16.17 -3.49
CA GLU A 152 14.69 17.18 -3.58
C GLU A 152 15.32 17.25 -4.97
N GLU A 153 15.61 16.11 -5.60
CA GLU A 153 16.17 16.06 -6.95
C GLU A 153 15.24 16.64 -8.01
N LYS A 154 13.92 16.40 -7.87
CA LYS A 154 12.92 16.93 -8.80
C LYS A 154 12.38 18.32 -8.43
N GLY A 155 12.79 18.88 -7.29
CA GLY A 155 12.33 20.19 -6.82
C GLY A 155 10.82 20.21 -6.54
N TRP A 156 10.24 19.10 -6.12
CA TRP A 156 8.79 18.94 -5.91
C TRP A 156 8.30 19.41 -4.54
N LYS A 157 9.11 20.18 -3.82
CA LYS A 157 8.71 20.80 -2.55
C LYS A 157 7.57 21.77 -2.82
N GLN A 158 6.48 21.62 -2.06
CA GLN A 158 5.30 22.45 -2.22
C GLN A 158 5.56 23.85 -1.64
N ILE A 159 5.45 24.87 -2.49
CA ILE A 159 5.46 26.27 -2.04
C ILE A 159 4.10 26.57 -1.42
N GLN A 160 4.09 26.85 -0.11
CA GLN A 160 2.88 27.23 0.63
C GLN A 160 2.81 28.73 0.95
N ASP A 161 3.89 29.49 0.73
CA ASP A 161 3.93 30.92 1.05
C ASP A 161 3.10 31.74 0.03
N PRO A 162 2.03 32.42 0.48
CA PRO A 162 1.22 33.26 -0.38
C PRO A 162 2.00 34.39 -1.06
N ASP A 163 3.07 34.90 -0.43
CA ASP A 163 3.84 36.02 -0.95
C ASP A 163 4.78 35.57 -2.07
N GLU A 164 5.41 34.39 -1.94
CA GLU A 164 6.16 33.75 -3.04
C GLU A 164 5.25 33.40 -4.22
N ILE A 165 4.05 32.84 -3.94
CA ILE A 165 3.06 32.55 -4.97
C ILE A 165 2.62 33.85 -5.68
N ARG A 166 2.38 34.93 -4.93
CA ARG A 166 2.01 36.22 -5.51
C ARG A 166 3.12 36.78 -6.40
N ALA A 167 4.38 36.68 -5.98
CA ALA A 167 5.52 37.12 -6.77
C ALA A 167 5.66 36.33 -8.09
N LEU A 168 5.46 35.01 -8.04
CA LEU A 168 5.41 34.14 -9.22
C LEU A 168 4.24 34.49 -10.15
N CYS A 169 3.04 34.73 -9.60
CA CYS A 169 1.89 35.16 -10.41
C CYS A 169 2.15 36.51 -11.09
N GLN A 170 2.82 37.43 -10.39
CA GLN A 170 3.11 38.76 -10.91
C GLN A 170 4.16 38.71 -12.02
N SER A 171 5.19 37.87 -11.89
CA SER A 171 6.19 37.69 -12.96
C SER A 171 5.58 37.09 -14.24
N VAL A 172 4.61 36.18 -14.10
CA VAL A 172 3.87 35.61 -15.24
C VAL A 172 2.96 36.65 -15.90
N LEU A 173 2.35 37.55 -15.11
CA LEU A 173 1.53 38.65 -15.64
C LEU A 173 2.36 39.72 -16.36
N GLU A 174 3.60 39.93 -15.95
CA GLU A 174 4.54 40.87 -16.58
C GLU A 174 5.14 40.32 -17.89
N ASP A 175 5.08 39.00 -18.12
CA ASP A 175 5.47 38.38 -19.39
C ASP A 175 4.41 38.64 -20.49
N PRO A 176 4.72 39.45 -21.52
CA PRO A 176 3.76 39.84 -22.54
C PRO A 176 3.24 38.67 -23.39
N VAL A 177 3.97 37.55 -23.47
CA VAL A 177 3.56 36.38 -24.25
C VAL A 177 2.44 35.61 -23.55
N CYS A 178 2.51 35.48 -22.21
CA CYS A 178 1.53 34.76 -21.41
C CYS A 178 0.21 35.55 -21.27
N TRP A 179 0.32 36.86 -21.09
CA TRP A 179 -0.80 37.79 -21.04
C TRP A 179 -1.66 37.76 -22.32
N MET A 180 -1.02 37.82 -23.50
CA MET A 180 -1.73 37.77 -24.79
C MET A 180 -2.47 36.44 -25.01
N GLN A 181 -1.89 35.32 -24.59
CA GLN A 181 -2.53 34.00 -24.72
C GLN A 181 -3.73 33.85 -23.79
N CYS A 182 -3.65 34.38 -22.56
CA CYS A 182 -4.77 34.38 -21.62
C CYS A 182 -5.95 35.22 -22.12
N ILE A 183 -5.69 36.42 -22.67
CA ILE A 183 -6.75 37.25 -23.28
C ILE A 183 -7.34 36.58 -24.51
N ALA A 184 -6.52 36.01 -25.39
CA ALA A 184 -6.99 35.31 -26.58
C ALA A 184 -7.90 34.12 -26.24
N TRP A 185 -7.60 33.40 -25.15
CA TRP A 185 -8.44 32.32 -24.64
C TRP A 185 -9.75 32.82 -24.02
N HIS A 186 -9.72 33.93 -23.27
CA HIS A 186 -10.92 34.53 -22.69
C HIS A 186 -11.87 35.13 -23.74
N VAL A 187 -11.32 35.69 -24.82
CA VAL A 187 -12.11 36.15 -25.98
C VAL A 187 -12.69 34.98 -26.77
N ARG A 188 -11.96 33.87 -26.93
CA ARG A 188 -12.49 32.65 -27.59
C ARG A 188 -13.57 31.93 -26.81
N SER A 189 -13.49 31.91 -25.47
CA SER A 189 -14.45 31.20 -24.61
C SER A 189 -15.78 31.93 -24.40
N ARG A 190 -15.88 33.22 -24.75
CA ARG A 190 -17.14 34.00 -24.75
C ARG A 190 -17.91 33.97 -26.08
N VAL A 191 -17.34 33.35 -27.12
CA VAL A 191 -17.93 33.28 -28.47
C VAL A 191 -18.58 31.91 -28.75
N TYR A 192 -18.60 31.01 -27.75
CA TYR A 192 -19.35 29.75 -27.77
C TYR A 192 -20.38 29.70 -26.65
#